data_AF-A0AA41SQ18-F1
#
_entry.id   AF-A0AA41SQ18-F1
#
_cell.length_a   1.000
_cell.length_b   1.000
_cell.length_c   1.000
_cell.angle_alpha   90.00
_cell.angle_beta   90.00
_cell.angle_gamma   90.00
#
_symmetry.space_group_name_H-M   'P 1'
#
loop_
_entity.id
_entity.type
_entity.pdbx_description
1 polymer ?
#
loop_
_entity_poly.entity_id
_entity_poly.type
_entity_poly.pdbx_seq_one_letter_code
_entity_poly.pdbx_strand_id
1 'polypeptide(L)' 'MHKKLLSGFFKSASKMLNKPGEIHVSHKNDYPYNKWEIKKLANNAGLQLEKQNFKNPIIRGTVIREVEMLSLTKSSF' A
#
# COMPACT_ATOMS: atom_id res chain seq x y z
N MET A 1 15.04 6.68 -6.68
CA MET A 1 14.54 5.79 -7.75
C MET A 1 13.25 5.06 -7.33
N HIS A 2 13.22 4.32 -6.21
CA HIS A 2 12.07 3.47 -5.82
C HIS A 2 10.74 4.22 -5.51
N LYS A 3 10.77 5.42 -4.90
CA LYS A 3 9.55 6.22 -4.66
C LYS A 3 8.81 6.62 -5.95
N LYS A 4 9.55 6.86 -7.04
CA LYS A 4 8.97 7.23 -8.36
C LYS A 4 8.24 6.03 -8.96
N LEU A 5 8.79 4.83 -8.82
CA LEU A 5 8.14 3.59 -9.24
C LEU A 5 6.84 3.36 -8.48
N LEU A 6 6.87 3.47 -7.14
CA LEU A 6 5.67 3.35 -6.30
C LEU A 6 4.60 4.39 -6.67
N SER A 7 4.99 5.65 -6.87
CA SER A 7 4.05 6.69 -7.31
C SER A 7 3.45 6.38 -8.68
N GLY A 8 4.25 5.90 -9.64
CA GLY A 8 3.76 5.45 -10.95
C GLY A 8 2.78 4.29 -10.85
N PHE A 9 3.12 3.28 -10.05
CA PHE A 9 2.24 2.14 -9.77
C PHE A 9 0.90 2.58 -9.20
N PHE A 10 0.89 3.44 -8.16
CA PHE A 10 -0.35 3.92 -7.56
C PHE A 10 -1.21 4.74 -8.53
N LYS A 11 -0.58 5.58 -9.37
CA LYS A 11 -1.30 6.33 -10.41
C LYS A 11 -1.95 5.41 -11.44
N SER A 12 -1.26 4.35 -11.86
CA SER A 12 -1.81 3.36 -12.77
C SER A 12 -2.94 2.56 -12.12
N ALA A 13 -2.73 2.07 -10.90
CA ALA A 13 -3.75 1.34 -10.16
C ALA A 13 -5.02 2.17 -9.94
N SER A 14 -4.88 3.43 -9.53
CA SER A 14 -6.00 4.37 -9.37
C SER A 14 -6.83 4.53 -10.65
N LYS A 15 -6.20 4.51 -11.84
CA LYS A 15 -6.93 4.57 -13.11
C LYS A 15 -7.64 3.26 -13.45
N MET A 16 -7.09 2.11 -13.03
CA MET A 16 -7.65 0.79 -13.31
C MET A 16 -8.75 0.38 -12.32
N LEU A 17 -8.72 0.89 -11.09
CA LEU A 17 -9.72 0.57 -10.08
C LEU A 17 -11.08 1.23 -10.42
N ASN A 18 -12.13 0.41 -10.49
CA ASN A 18 -13.52 0.86 -10.39
C ASN A 18 -14.00 0.66 -8.96
N LYS A 19 -14.89 1.51 -8.44
CA LYS A 19 -15.50 1.27 -7.11
C LYS A 19 -16.36 0.00 -7.18
N PRO A 20 -16.28 -0.92 -6.20
CA PRO A 20 -15.60 -0.86 -4.89
C PRO A 20 -14.19 -1.50 -4.84
N GLY A 21 -13.45 -1.59 -5.94
CA GLY A 21 -12.18 -2.31 -6.02
C GLY A 21 -11.04 -1.75 -5.16
N GLU A 22 -10.11 -2.64 -4.84
CA GLU A 22 -8.96 -2.43 -3.95
C GLU A 22 -7.66 -2.93 -4.57
N ILE A 23 -6.53 -2.39 -4.11
CA ILE A 23 -5.20 -3.00 -4.27
C ILE A 23 -4.61 -3.32 -2.91
N HIS A 24 -3.91 -4.44 -2.81
CA HIS A 24 -3.15 -4.81 -1.62
C HIS A 24 -1.66 -4.62 -1.87
N VAL A 25 -1.00 -3.88 -0.99
CA VAL A 25 0.44 -3.61 -1.06
C VAL A 25 1.10 -4.07 0.22
N SER A 26 1.99 -5.05 0.10
CA SER A 26 2.90 -5.44 1.16
C SER A 26 4.25 -4.77 0.96
N HIS A 27 4.75 -4.10 2.00
CA HIS A 27 6.06 -3.45 1.95
C HIS A 27 6.82 -3.66 3.25
N LYS A 28 8.15 -3.59 3.15
CA LYS A 28 9.01 -3.59 4.32
C LYS A 28 8.79 -2.31 5.14
N ASN A 29 8.56 -2.43 6.43
CA ASN A 29 8.31 -1.33 7.35
C ASN A 29 9.48 -1.09 8.34
N ASP A 30 10.63 -1.71 8.07
CA ASP A 30 11.90 -1.42 8.73
C ASP A 30 12.65 -0.29 8.02
N TYR A 31 13.74 0.17 8.63
CA TYR A 31 14.61 1.16 8.00
C TYR A 31 15.32 0.54 6.79
N PRO A 32 15.44 1.26 5.65
CA PRO A 32 15.04 2.65 5.39
C PRO A 32 13.64 2.82 4.77
N TYR A 33 12.89 1.72 4.61
CA TYR A 33 11.64 1.67 3.86
C TYR A 33 10.47 2.35 4.58
N ASN A 34 10.48 2.36 5.92
CA ASN A 34 9.53 3.15 6.71
C ASN A 34 9.56 4.66 6.39
N LYS A 35 10.69 5.20 5.90
CA LYS A 35 10.82 6.60 5.44
C LYS A 35 10.24 6.84 4.05
N TRP A 36 9.65 5.82 3.43
CA TRP A 36 9.13 5.95 2.07
C TRP A 36 7.76 6.60 1.98
N GLU A 37 7.06 6.75 3.12
CA GLU A 37 5.77 7.41 3.24
C GLU A 37 4.73 6.82 2.25
N ILE A 38 4.65 5.49 2.15
CA ILE A 38 3.81 4.81 1.14
C ILE A 38 2.35 5.26 1.19
N LYS A 39 1.80 5.44 2.40
CA LYS A 39 0.42 5.96 2.60
C LYS A 39 0.23 7.34 1.97
N LYS A 40 1.22 8.22 2.05
CA LYS A 40 1.20 9.56 1.44
C LYS A 40 1.32 9.49 -0.08
N LEU A 41 2.17 8.59 -0.60
CA LEU A 41 2.28 8.36 -2.05
C LEU A 41 0.97 7.84 -2.65
N ALA A 42 0.28 6.94 -1.95
CA ALA A 42 -1.04 6.45 -2.34
C ALA A 42 -2.09 7.58 -2.33
N ASN A 43 -2.12 8.40 -1.27
CA ASN A 43 -3.02 9.55 -1.17
C ASN A 43 -2.83 10.54 -2.31
N ASN A 44 -1.57 10.88 -2.64
CA ASN A 44 -1.23 11.74 -3.78
C ASN A 44 -1.65 11.15 -5.15
N ALA A 45 -1.98 9.85 -5.22
CA ALA A 45 -2.47 9.17 -6.42
C ALA A 45 -3.99 8.97 -6.42
N GLY A 46 -4.72 9.55 -5.45
CA GLY A 46 -6.18 9.40 -5.33
C GLY A 46 -6.62 8.08 -4.70
N LEU A 47 -5.75 7.42 -3.94
CA LEU A 47 -6.05 6.21 -3.20
C LEU A 47 -6.06 6.48 -1.69
N GLN A 48 -6.85 5.74 -0.92
CA GLN A 48 -6.92 5.87 0.53
C GLN A 48 -6.84 4.51 1.22
N LEU A 49 -6.31 4.50 2.44
CA LEU A 49 -6.26 3.30 3.27
C LEU A 49 -7.68 2.87 3.61
N GLU A 50 -8.00 1.63 3.27
CA GLU A 50 -9.22 1.01 3.76
C GLU A 50 -9.02 0.60 5.23
N LYS A 51 -10.05 0.78 6.05
CA LYS A 51 -10.01 0.50 7.49
C LYS A 51 -10.02 -1.02 7.72
N GLN A 52 -8.89 -1.69 7.45
CA GLN A 52 -8.73 -3.12 7.67
C GLN A 52 -7.51 -3.41 8.53
N ASN A 53 -7.72 -4.17 9.60
CA ASN A 53 -6.65 -4.66 10.47
C ASN A 53 -6.00 -5.90 9.85
N PHE A 54 -4.99 -5.69 9.01
CA PHE A 54 -4.17 -6.80 8.56
C PHE A 54 -3.28 -7.28 9.70
N LYS A 55 -3.41 -8.56 10.07
CA LYS A 55 -2.46 -9.23 10.96
C LYS A 55 -1.14 -9.41 10.20
N ASN A 56 -0.03 -9.47 10.94
CA ASN A 56 1.28 -9.74 10.35
C ASN A 56 1.21 -10.96 9.42
N PRO A 57 1.70 -10.86 8.18
CA PRO A 57 1.61 -11.96 7.23
C PRO A 57 2.41 -13.17 7.72
N ILE A 58 1.83 -14.37 7.58
CA ILE A 58 2.48 -15.64 7.86
C ILE A 58 2.94 -16.23 6.53
N ILE A 59 4.26 -16.39 6.36
CA ILE A 59 4.86 -17.03 5.19
C ILE A 59 5.62 -18.25 5.68
N ARG A 60 5.26 -19.43 5.18
CA ARG A 60 5.87 -20.72 5.55
C ARG A 60 5.93 -20.93 7.07
N GLY A 61 4.83 -20.64 7.77
CA GLY A 61 4.74 -20.79 9.23
C GLY A 61 5.49 -19.72 10.05
N THR A 62 6.15 -18.75 9.39
CA THR A 62 6.87 -17.66 10.07
C THR A 62 6.05 -16.36 9.99
N VAL A 63 5.85 -15.71 11.14
CA VAL A 63 5.27 -14.36 11.21
C VAL A 63 6.31 -13.33 10.76
N ILE A 64 6.06 -12.64 9.65
CA ILE A 64 6.95 -11.57 9.18
C ILE A 64 6.55 -10.27 9.88
N ARG A 65 7.37 -9.84 10.86
CA ARG A 65 7.11 -8.65 11.67
C ARG A 65 7.53 -7.34 11.00
N GLU A 66 8.37 -7.42 9.98
CA GLU A 66 8.94 -6.27 9.27
C GLU A 66 8.15 -5.91 8.01
N VAL A 67 7.01 -6.54 7.76
CA VAL A 67 6.18 -6.27 6.57
C VAL A 67 4.83 -5.72 7.01
N GLU A 68 4.47 -4.55 6.48
CA GLU A 68 3.14 -3.98 6.62
C GLU A 68 2.34 -4.23 5.34
N MET A 69 1.10 -4.70 5.47
CA MET A 69 0.16 -4.85 4.37
C MET A 69 -0.89 -3.74 4.42
N LEU A 70 -1.12 -3.09 3.28
CA LEU A 70 -2.07 -2.00 3.12
C LEU A 70 -3.13 -2.38 2.08
N SER A 71 -4.41 -2.31 2.43
CA SER A 71 -5.51 -2.26 1.44
C SER A 71 -5.78 -0.81 1.08
N LEU A 72 -5.78 -0.51 -0.21
CA LEU A 72 -6.01 0.83 -0.74
C LEU A 72 -7.16 0.80 -1.73
N THR A 73 -8.14 1.68 -1.53
CA THR A 73 -9.28 1.87 -2.43
C THR A 73 -9.26 3.26 -3.06
N LYS A 74 -10.11 3.49 -4.08
CA LYS A 74 -10.32 4.83 -4.65
C LYS A 74 -10.76 5.78 -3.55
N SER A 75 -10.17 6.97 -3.54
CA SER A 75 -10.60 8.02 -2.64
C SER A 75 -12.03 8.49 -2.97
N SER A 76 -12.76 8.92 -1.95
CA SER A 76 -14.16 9.34 -2.05
C SER A 76 -14.36 10.86 -1.98
N PHE A 77 -13.27 11.65 -1.98
CA PHE A 77 -13.35 13.12 -2.03
C PHE A 77 -14.03 13.60 -3.31
#